data_AF-A0A4Q2YQL9-F1
#
_entry.id   AF-A0A4Q2YQL9-F1
#
_cell.length_a   1.000
_cell.length_b   1.000
_cell.length_c   1.000
_cell.angle_alpha   90.00
_cell.angle_beta   90.00
_cell.angle_gamma   90.00
#
_symmetry.space_group_name_H-M   'P 1'
#
loop_
_entity.id
_entity.type
_entity.pdbx_description
1 polymer ?
#
loop_
_entity_poly.entity_id
_entity_poly.type
_entity_poly.pdbx_seq_one_letter_code
_entity_poly.pdbx_strand_id
1 'polypeptide(L)'
;RNLLFVDHVALMGLELTGFARANLDRIWIDPADYQSELVEAVGILDRAGMNVSIYNSQLCVLDRSLRPFARRSISDWKNEYMPECEGCDAKAACGGFFSSAKLRYSRAIQPILWNASV
;
A
#
# COMPACT_ATOMS: atom_id res chain seq x y z
N ARG A 1 -21.37 10.24 13.79
CA ARG A 1 -21.97 9.40 12.74
C ARG A 1 -22.52 10.35 11.65
N ASN A 2 -21.64 10.93 10.81
CA ASN A 2 -21.93 12.09 9.94
C ASN A 2 -21.49 11.92 8.46
N LEU A 3 -21.31 10.68 7.97
CA LEU A 3 -20.82 10.40 6.60
C LEU A 3 -21.83 9.62 5.75
N LEU A 4 -23.13 9.88 5.91
CA LEU A 4 -24.19 9.08 5.26
C LEU A 4 -24.17 9.11 3.72
N PHE A 5 -23.46 10.06 3.11
CA PHE A 5 -23.30 10.19 1.67
C PHE A 5 -21.97 9.61 1.15
N VAL A 6 -21.07 9.19 2.04
CA VAL A 6 -19.79 8.60 1.65
C VAL A 6 -20.00 7.12 1.39
N ASP A 7 -19.84 6.74 0.13
CA ASP A 7 -19.92 5.33 -0.30
C ASP A 7 -18.60 4.59 -0.05
N HIS A 8 -17.47 5.27 -0.24
CA HIS A 8 -16.15 4.66 -0.16
C HIS A 8 -15.06 5.66 0.26
N VAL A 9 -14.12 5.18 1.07
CA VAL A 9 -12.90 5.90 1.44
C VAL A 9 -11.68 5.17 0.88
N ALA A 10 -10.94 5.83 0.00
CA ALA A 10 -9.71 5.33 -0.58
C ALA A 10 -8.49 5.95 0.10
N LEU A 11 -7.67 5.12 0.76
CA LEU A 11 -6.36 5.50 1.26
C LEU A 11 -5.32 5.09 0.23
N MET A 12 -4.61 6.06 -0.37
CA MET A 12 -3.75 5.80 -1.52
C MET A 12 -2.30 6.16 -1.19
N GLY A 13 -1.40 5.19 -1.40
CA GLY A 13 0.05 5.45 -1.38
C GLY A 13 0.45 6.48 -2.43
N LEU A 14 1.44 7.31 -2.08
CA LEU A 14 1.93 8.41 -2.91
C LEU A 14 2.64 7.88 -4.16
N GLU A 15 2.19 8.33 -5.33
CA GLU A 15 2.93 8.14 -6.60
C GLU A 15 3.98 9.24 -6.76
N LEU A 16 5.23 8.86 -7.05
CA LEU A 16 6.37 9.79 -7.13
C LEU A 16 6.48 10.49 -8.48
N THR A 17 5.44 11.22 -8.86
CA THR A 17 5.37 11.96 -10.12
C THR A 17 5.07 13.45 -9.92
N GLY A 18 5.27 14.26 -10.95
CA GLY A 18 4.98 15.70 -10.93
C GLY A 18 5.63 16.43 -9.75
N PHE A 19 4.82 17.21 -9.01
CA PHE A 19 5.28 17.96 -7.83
C PHE A 19 5.77 17.09 -6.69
N ALA A 20 5.31 15.84 -6.58
CA ALA A 20 5.76 14.94 -5.52
C ALA A 20 7.24 14.60 -5.70
N ARG A 21 7.69 14.38 -6.94
CA ARG A 21 9.10 14.16 -7.27
C ARG A 21 9.97 15.36 -6.89
N ALA A 22 9.50 16.58 -7.14
CA ALA A 22 10.27 17.80 -6.87
C ALA A 22 10.39 18.13 -5.36
N ASN A 23 9.51 17.55 -4.52
CA ASN A 23 9.43 17.85 -3.08
C ASN A 23 9.62 16.60 -2.22
N LEU A 24 10.24 15.56 -2.77
CA LEU A 24 10.27 14.22 -2.17
C LEU A 24 10.73 14.23 -0.71
N ASP A 25 11.83 14.94 -0.40
CA ASP A 25 12.41 14.97 0.95
C ASP A 25 11.49 15.60 2.01
N ARG A 26 10.48 16.36 1.58
CA ARG A 26 9.54 17.04 2.48
C ARG A 26 8.25 16.25 2.72
N ILE A 27 7.89 15.36 1.79
CA ILE A 27 6.57 14.72 1.77
C ILE A 27 6.65 13.20 1.87
N TRP A 28 7.81 12.62 1.61
CA TRP A 28 7.96 11.17 1.63
C TRP A 28 8.16 10.69 3.05
N ILE A 29 7.37 9.69 3.42
CA ILE A 29 7.50 8.89 4.62
C ILE A 29 7.52 7.43 4.18
N ASP A 30 8.39 6.62 4.79
CA ASP A 30 8.45 5.20 4.48
C ASP A 30 7.11 4.55 4.88
N PRO A 31 6.45 3.78 3.98
CA PRO A 31 5.26 3.04 4.36
C PRO A 31 5.40 2.15 5.58
N ALA A 32 6.59 1.65 5.88
CA ALA A 32 6.85 0.89 7.09
C ALA A 32 6.68 1.72 8.38
N ASP A 33 6.83 3.05 8.30
CA ASP A 33 6.92 3.93 9.47
C ASP A 33 5.57 4.48 9.94
N TYR A 34 4.49 4.32 9.15
CA TYR A 34 3.15 4.80 9.50
C TYR A 34 2.10 3.68 9.63
N GLN A 35 2.53 2.42 9.78
CA GLN A 35 1.61 1.28 9.81
C GLN A 35 0.62 1.36 10.98
N SER A 36 1.04 1.84 12.15
CA SER A 36 0.16 2.04 13.31
C SER A 36 -1.00 3.00 13.02
N GLU A 37 -0.69 4.12 12.40
CA GLU A 37 -1.63 5.18 12.04
C GLU A 37 -2.59 4.69 10.96
N LEU A 38 -2.08 3.90 10.00
CA LEU A 38 -2.91 3.30 8.97
C LEU A 38 -3.86 2.25 9.54
N VAL A 39 -3.39 1.39 10.46
CA VAL A 39 -4.23 0.43 11.21
C VAL A 39 -5.34 1.17 11.97
N GLU A 40 -4.98 2.23 12.69
CA GLU A 40 -5.94 3.03 13.44
C GLU A 40 -7.01 3.66 12.53
N ALA A 41 -6.57 4.33 11.47
CA ALA A 41 -7.46 5.02 10.52
C ALA A 41 -8.43 4.04 9.83
N VAL A 42 -7.91 2.93 9.31
CA VAL A 42 -8.71 1.88 8.68
C VAL A 42 -9.68 1.27 9.69
N GLY A 43 -9.22 0.98 10.91
CA GLY A 43 -10.07 0.44 11.96
C GLY A 43 -11.19 1.39 12.40
N ILE A 44 -10.95 2.70 12.42
CA ILE A 44 -12.00 3.70 12.70
C ILE A 44 -13.06 3.67 11.60
N LEU A 45 -12.65 3.66 10.33
CA LEU A 45 -13.55 3.66 9.18
C LEU A 45 -14.36 2.37 9.09
N ASP A 46 -13.70 1.22 9.24
CA ASP A 46 -14.30 -0.10 9.20
C ASP A 46 -15.35 -0.29 10.32
N ARG A 47 -15.00 0.07 11.57
CA ARG A 47 -15.96 0.04 12.70
C ARG A 47 -17.13 1.01 12.53
N ALA A 48 -16.94 2.08 11.76
CA ALA A 48 -18.02 3.00 11.40
C ALA A 48 -18.91 2.48 10.26
N GLY A 49 -18.63 1.29 9.73
CA GLY A 49 -19.34 0.68 8.61
C GLY A 49 -19.03 1.32 7.25
N MET A 50 -17.91 2.04 7.13
CA MET A 50 -17.48 2.62 5.86
C MET A 50 -16.73 1.57 5.03
N ASN A 51 -17.04 1.51 3.74
CA ASN A 51 -16.20 0.78 2.80
C ASN A 51 -14.86 1.51 2.70
N VAL A 52 -13.77 0.86 3.08
CA VAL A 52 -12.42 1.42 3.04
C VAL A 52 -11.50 0.52 2.21
N SER A 53 -10.69 1.12 1.36
CA SER A 53 -9.69 0.40 0.56
C SER A 53 -8.34 1.09 0.62
N ILE A 54 -7.28 0.29 0.56
CA ILE A 54 -5.89 0.75 0.46
C ILE A 54 -5.40 0.48 -0.96
N TYR A 55 -4.92 1.53 -1.63
CA TYR A 55 -4.36 1.48 -2.97
C TYR A 55 -2.89 1.84 -2.97
N ASN A 56 -2.20 1.48 -4.05
CA ASN A 56 -0.80 1.87 -4.31
C ASN A 56 0.18 1.47 -3.19
N SER A 57 -0.12 0.41 -2.45
CA SER A 57 0.69 -0.09 -1.34
C SER A 57 1.09 -1.53 -1.59
N GLN A 58 2.31 -1.89 -1.18
CA GLN A 58 2.82 -3.25 -1.31
C GLN A 58 2.38 -4.11 -0.12
N LEU A 59 1.85 -5.30 -0.40
CA LEU A 59 1.32 -6.20 0.63
C LEU A 59 2.33 -6.60 1.70
N CYS A 60 3.62 -6.64 1.36
CA CYS A 60 4.70 -7.00 2.28
C CYS A 60 5.03 -5.91 3.31
N VAL A 61 4.66 -4.65 3.02
CA VAL A 61 4.85 -3.54 3.96
C VAL A 61 3.63 -3.33 4.85
N LEU A 62 2.45 -3.72 4.35
CA LEU A 62 1.21 -3.61 5.12
C LEU A 62 1.21 -4.59 6.30
N ASP A 63 0.79 -4.08 7.45
CA ASP A 63 0.39 -4.89 8.60
C ASP A 63 -0.58 -5.98 8.14
N ARG A 64 -0.48 -7.18 8.73
CA ARG A 64 -1.30 -8.33 8.32
C ARG A 64 -2.79 -8.03 8.42
N SER A 65 -3.21 -7.23 9.41
CA SER A 65 -4.60 -6.82 9.60
C SER A 65 -5.12 -5.89 8.49
N LEU A 66 -4.23 -5.20 7.77
CA LEU A 66 -4.57 -4.27 6.69
C LEU A 66 -4.71 -4.93 5.33
N ARG A 67 -4.13 -6.12 5.13
CA ARG A 67 -4.12 -6.82 3.84
C ARG A 67 -5.52 -7.07 3.24
N PRO A 68 -6.58 -7.37 4.00
CA PRO A 68 -7.93 -7.51 3.45
C PRO A 68 -8.47 -6.24 2.77
N PHE A 69 -7.95 -5.07 3.16
CA PHE A 69 -8.35 -3.77 2.60
C PHE A 69 -7.53 -3.39 1.35
N ALA A 70 -6.44 -4.09 1.06
CA ALA A 70 -5.56 -3.79 -0.05
C ALA A 70 -6.19 -4.14 -1.41
N ARG A 71 -5.99 -3.27 -2.40
CA ARG A 71 -6.49 -3.45 -3.77
C ARG A 71 -5.35 -3.45 -4.77
N ARG A 72 -5.29 -4.50 -5.59
CA ARG A 72 -4.45 -4.53 -6.80
C ARG A 72 -5.18 -3.77 -7.92
N SER A 73 -4.86 -2.48 -8.06
CA SER A 73 -5.51 -1.57 -9.01
C SER A 73 -4.57 -0.96 -10.05
N ILE A 74 -3.26 -1.17 -9.91
CA ILE A 74 -2.29 -0.67 -10.90
C ILE A 74 -2.39 -1.56 -12.14
N SER A 75 -2.71 -0.94 -13.28
CA SER A 75 -2.81 -1.63 -14.57
C SER A 75 -1.53 -2.37 -14.90
N ASP A 76 -1.63 -3.59 -15.43
CA ASP A 76 -0.48 -4.48 -15.64
C ASP A 76 0.65 -3.82 -16.45
N TRP A 77 0.35 -2.98 -17.43
CA TRP A 77 1.34 -2.28 -18.24
C TRP A 77 2.11 -1.17 -17.49
N LYS A 78 1.62 -0.72 -16.33
CA LYS A 78 2.28 0.27 -15.44
C LYS A 78 2.87 -0.35 -14.17
N ASN A 79 2.60 -1.64 -13.96
CA ASN A 79 2.90 -2.32 -12.71
C ASN A 79 4.28 -2.96 -12.78
N GLU A 80 5.19 -2.46 -11.96
CA GLU A 80 6.53 -3.01 -11.83
C GLU A 80 6.69 -3.72 -10.48
N TYR A 81 7.70 -4.59 -10.41
CA TYR A 81 8.11 -5.26 -9.17
C TYR A 81 9.62 -5.12 -9.02
N MET A 82 10.06 -4.79 -7.81
CA MET A 82 11.49 -4.64 -7.51
C MET A 82 12.16 -6.01 -7.34
N PRO A 83 13.50 -6.11 -7.46
CA PRO A 83 14.22 -7.38 -7.35
C PRO A 83 13.89 -8.17 -6.07
N GLU A 84 13.63 -7.49 -4.96
CA GLU A 84 13.24 -8.08 -3.68
C GLU A 84 11.88 -8.82 -3.72
N CYS A 85 11.09 -8.61 -4.77
CA CYS A 85 9.82 -9.31 -4.98
C CYS A 85 10.00 -10.67 -5.65
N GLU A 86 11.22 -11.06 -6.02
CA GLU A 86 11.51 -12.37 -6.59
C GLU A 86 11.14 -13.49 -5.61
N GLY A 87 10.47 -14.53 -6.11
CA GLY A 87 9.99 -15.66 -5.28
C GLY A 87 8.82 -15.35 -4.34
N CYS A 88 8.20 -14.17 -4.41
CA CYS A 88 7.08 -13.80 -3.53
C CYS A 88 5.77 -14.53 -3.91
N ASP A 89 5.20 -15.30 -2.97
CA ASP A 89 3.93 -16.04 -3.16
C ASP A 89 2.73 -15.09 -3.29
N ALA A 90 2.79 -13.94 -2.62
CA ALA A 90 1.71 -12.94 -2.63
C ALA A 90 1.74 -12.02 -3.86
N LYS A 91 2.66 -12.21 -4.81
CA LYS A 91 2.87 -11.29 -5.94
C LYS A 91 1.60 -11.08 -6.77
N ALA A 92 0.85 -12.14 -7.05
CA ALA A 92 -0.38 -12.07 -7.85
C ALA A 92 -1.50 -11.21 -7.22
N ALA A 93 -1.49 -11.09 -5.89
CA ALA A 93 -2.43 -10.28 -5.12
C ALA A 93 -1.88 -8.88 -4.78
N CYS A 94 -0.59 -8.64 -5.00
CA CYS A 94 0.07 -7.39 -4.63
C CYS A 94 -0.28 -6.26 -5.62
N GLY A 95 -0.43 -5.05 -5.10
CA GLY A 95 -0.59 -3.85 -5.93
C GLY A 95 0.62 -3.55 -6.81
N GLY A 96 1.81 -4.03 -6.40
CA GLY A 96 3.08 -3.75 -7.05
C GLY A 96 3.43 -2.26 -7.00
N PHE A 97 4.18 -1.76 -7.97
CA PHE A 97 4.74 -0.41 -7.96
C PHE A 97 4.41 0.33 -9.24
N PHE A 98 4.24 1.66 -9.15
CA PHE A 98 4.38 2.50 -10.33
C PHE A 98 5.85 2.53 -10.78
N SER A 99 6.09 2.72 -12.08
CA SER A 99 7.45 2.86 -12.62
C SER A 99 8.27 3.98 -11.96
N SER A 100 7.59 5.04 -11.48
CA SER A 100 8.18 6.16 -10.73
C SER A 100 8.75 5.75 -9.37
N ALA A 101 8.37 4.60 -8.81
CA ALA A 101 8.87 4.11 -7.53
C ALA A 101 10.37 3.78 -7.55
N LYS A 102 10.99 3.61 -8.74
CA LYS A 102 12.46 3.47 -8.88
C LYS A 102 13.24 4.62 -8.23
N LEU A 103 12.61 5.78 -8.04
CA LEU A 103 13.20 6.92 -7.36
C LEU A 103 13.35 6.67 -5.85
N ARG A 104 12.33 6.06 -5.22
CA ARG A 104 12.31 5.74 -3.79
C ARG A 104 11.13 4.80 -3.49
N TYR A 105 11.39 3.76 -2.73
CA TYR A 105 10.39 2.85 -2.19
C TYR A 105 10.76 2.44 -0.76
N SER A 106 9.84 1.77 -0.07
CA SER A 106 10.02 1.36 1.33
C SER A 106 11.30 0.52 1.51
N ARG A 107 11.98 0.70 2.65
CA ARG A 107 13.07 -0.19 3.07
C ARG A 107 12.61 -1.60 3.46
N ALA A 108 11.30 -1.79 3.65
CA ALA A 108 10.71 -3.03 4.14
C ALA A 108 10.15 -3.94 3.03
N ILE A 109 10.50 -3.69 1.77
CA ILE A 109 10.10 -4.59 0.68
C ILE A 109 10.80 -5.93 0.86
N GLN A 110 10.00 -6.98 0.99
CA GLN A 110 10.47 -8.36 1.15
C GLN A 110 9.42 -9.33 0.57
N PRO A 111 9.83 -10.53 0.15
CA PRO A 111 8.88 -11.53 -0.33
C PRO A 111 8.03 -12.05 0.84
N ILE A 112 6.73 -12.24 0.60
CA ILE A 112 5.88 -13.02 1.50
C ILE A 112 5.97 -14.47 1.03
N LEU A 113 6.48 -15.33 1.91
CA LEU A 113 6.55 -16.78 1.71
C LEU A 113 5.50 -17.43 2.62
N TRP A 114 4.53 -18.15 2.06
CA TRP A 114 3.49 -18.83 2.84
C TRP A 114 4.01 -20.09 3.54
N ASN A 115 5.17 -20.59 3.12
CA ASN A 115 5.77 -21.83 3.64
C ASN A 115 6.82 -21.63 4.75
N ALA A 116 7.03 -20.42 5.25
CA ALA A 116 7.88 -20.18 6.42
C ALA A 116 7.05 -20.26 7.72
N SER A 117 6.50 -21.44 7.99
CA SER A 117 6.03 -21.84 9.31
C SER A 117 6.76 -23.12 9.67
N VAL A 118 7.94 -22.95 10.28
CA VAL A 118 8.55 -23.93 11.17
C VAL A 118 8.88 -23.19 12.46
#